data_AF-A0A942UFR0-F1
#
_entry.id   AF-A0A942UFR0-F1
#
_cell.length_a   1.000
_cell.length_b   1.000
_cell.length_c   1.000
_cell.angle_alpha   90.00
_cell.angle_beta   90.00
_cell.angle_gamma   90.00
#
_symmetry.space_group_name_H-M   'P 1'
#
loop_
_entity.id
_entity.type
_entity.pdbx_description
1 polymer ?
#
loop_
_entity_poly.entity_id
_entity_poly.type
_entity_poly.pdbx_seq_one_letter_code
_entity_poly.pdbx_strand_id
1 'polypeptide(L)'
;MEAVIVNQEKTLILFGFSKLHDPSRAYSETMFELLDRVWEEVRNKNLSHKGINHVVYDTGQIVFAGIELISPSEENSLLEQRVIHFKKYAYCKHNGPYSELDKTYKKIQSVLEISGEDHQLPIMEIYGHWNEDESKLETEIIYILE
;
A
#
# COMPACT_ATOMS: atom_id res chain seq x y z
N MET A 1 -10.11 7.03 -13.11
CA MET A 1 -11.31 6.70 -12.33
C MET A 1 -11.64 7.86 -11.39
N GLU A 2 -12.89 7.95 -10.93
CA GLU A 2 -13.29 8.88 -9.86
C GLU A 2 -13.04 8.23 -8.49
N ALA A 3 -12.79 9.05 -7.47
CA ALA A 3 -12.67 8.58 -6.09
C ALA A 3 -14.06 8.32 -5.49
N VAL A 4 -14.16 7.31 -4.63
CA VAL A 4 -15.41 6.90 -3.98
C VAL A 4 -15.20 6.62 -2.50
N ILE A 5 -16.24 6.80 -1.69
CA ILE A 5 -16.27 6.35 -0.30
C ILE A 5 -17.00 5.02 -0.26
N VAL A 6 -16.37 4.03 0.36
CA VAL A 6 -16.86 2.66 0.46
C VAL A 6 -17.12 2.33 1.92
N ASN A 7 -18.32 1.85 2.21
CA ASN A 7 -18.73 1.33 3.52
C ASN A 7 -18.70 -0.20 3.49
N GLN A 8 -17.51 -0.76 3.48
CA GLN A 8 -17.30 -2.22 3.44
C GLN A 8 -16.14 -2.59 4.37
N GLU A 9 -16.39 -3.60 5.20
CA GLU A 9 -15.37 -4.18 6.07
C GLU A 9 -14.36 -4.99 5.26
N LYS A 10 -13.08 -4.71 5.49
CA LYS A 10 -11.95 -5.37 4.85
C LYS A 10 -10.84 -5.61 5.87
N THR A 11 -10.22 -6.78 5.76
CA THR A 11 -9.02 -7.14 6.52
C THR A 11 -7.93 -7.53 5.54
N LEU A 12 -6.77 -6.90 5.67
CA LEU A 12 -5.55 -7.24 4.95
C LEU A 12 -4.56 -7.86 5.93
N ILE A 13 -3.95 -8.98 5.53
CA ILE A 13 -2.86 -9.62 6.27
C ILE A 13 -1.63 -9.54 5.37
N LEU A 14 -0.71 -8.67 5.73
CA LEU A 14 0.49 -8.35 4.97
C LEU A 14 1.72 -8.89 5.69
N PHE A 15 2.73 -9.27 4.91
CA PHE A 15 4.03 -9.72 5.41
C PHE A 15 5.11 -8.88 4.75
N GLY A 16 5.96 -8.24 5.55
CA GLY A 16 6.85 -7.22 5.02
C GLY A 16 7.92 -6.74 5.99
N PHE A 17 8.36 -5.50 5.79
CA PHE A 17 9.29 -4.79 6.65
C PHE A 17 8.80 -3.36 6.87
N SER A 18 9.06 -2.82 8.05
CA SER A 18 8.87 -1.41 8.37
C SER A 18 10.19 -0.68 8.57
N LYS A 19 10.15 0.62 8.32
CA LYS A 19 11.25 1.55 8.59
C LYS A 19 10.71 2.94 8.86
N LEU A 20 11.36 3.65 9.78
CA LEU A 20 11.15 5.08 9.95
C LEU A 20 11.69 5.80 8.71
N HIS A 21 10.84 6.55 8.02
CA HIS A 21 11.23 7.31 6.85
C HIS A 21 12.22 8.43 7.22
N ASP A 22 13.23 8.61 6.38
CA ASP A 22 14.16 9.73 6.46
C ASP A 22 13.56 10.93 5.70
N PRO A 23 13.20 12.03 6.39
CA PRO A 23 12.55 13.18 5.75
C PRO A 23 13.40 13.88 4.69
N SER A 24 14.71 13.60 4.62
CA SER A 24 15.59 14.14 3.60
C SER A 24 15.56 13.38 2.26
N ARG A 25 14.87 12.23 2.21
CA ARG A 25 14.79 11.35 1.05
C ARG A 25 13.37 11.29 0.52
N ALA A 26 13.20 10.85 -0.74
CA ALA A 26 11.86 10.58 -1.25
C ALA A 26 11.28 9.32 -0.58
N TYR A 27 9.96 9.31 -0.31
CA TYR A 27 9.26 8.11 0.19
C TYR A 27 9.46 6.89 -0.72
N SER A 28 9.51 7.12 -2.04
CA SER A 28 9.77 6.07 -3.02
C SER A 28 11.07 5.31 -2.77
N GLU A 29 12.12 5.99 -2.31
CA GLU A 29 13.39 5.33 -2.00
C GLU A 29 13.28 4.40 -0.78
N THR A 30 12.54 4.82 0.24
CA THR A 30 12.30 3.99 1.44
C THR A 30 11.44 2.78 1.07
N MET A 31 10.42 3.01 0.25
CA MET A 31 9.56 1.95 -0.28
C MET A 31 10.37 0.91 -1.08
N PHE A 32 11.21 1.34 -2.03
CA PHE A 32 12.01 0.42 -2.84
C PHE A 32 12.98 -0.39 -1.98
N GLU A 33 13.66 0.24 -1.02
CA GLU A 33 14.55 -0.45 -0.08
C GLU A 33 13.82 -1.57 0.70
N LEU A 34 12.60 -1.28 1.17
CA LEU A 34 11.79 -2.26 1.89
C LEU A 34 11.31 -3.38 0.97
N LEU A 35 10.80 -3.05 -0.23
CA LEU A 35 10.34 -4.04 -1.19
C LEU A 35 11.47 -4.96 -1.66
N ASP A 36 12.67 -4.43 -1.90
CA ASP A 36 13.84 -5.22 -2.27
C ASP A 36 14.14 -6.29 -1.21
N ARG A 37 14.07 -5.91 0.07
CA ARG A 37 14.24 -6.84 1.20
C ARG A 37 13.12 -7.88 1.27
N VAL A 38 11.87 -7.47 1.07
CA VAL A 38 10.72 -8.39 1.03
C VAL A 38 10.95 -9.45 -0.05
N TRP A 39 11.29 -9.01 -1.25
CA TRP A 39 11.47 -9.91 -2.39
C TRP A 39 12.71 -10.79 -2.27
N GLU A 40 13.77 -10.32 -1.62
CA GLU A 40 14.93 -11.14 -1.27
C GLU A 40 14.52 -12.29 -0.34
N GLU A 41 13.80 -11.99 0.76
CA GLU A 41 13.35 -13.00 1.71
C GLU A 41 12.39 -14.02 1.07
N VAL A 42 11.43 -13.52 0.27
CA VAL A 42 10.48 -14.36 -0.48
C VAL A 42 11.19 -15.34 -1.40
N ARG A 43 12.21 -14.88 -2.14
CA ARG A 43 13.02 -15.76 -3.01
C ARG A 43 13.86 -16.74 -2.21
N ASN A 44 14.52 -16.29 -1.15
CA ASN A 44 15.42 -17.13 -0.34
C ASN A 44 14.67 -18.26 0.38
N LYS A 45 13.43 -18.02 0.78
CA LYS A 45 12.58 -18.98 1.50
C LYS A 45 11.55 -19.67 0.61
N ASN A 46 11.49 -19.34 -0.68
CA ASN A 46 10.52 -19.85 -1.64
C ASN A 46 9.07 -19.71 -1.13
N LEU A 47 8.73 -18.54 -0.56
CA LEU A 47 7.42 -18.29 0.03
C LEU A 47 6.34 -18.20 -1.05
N SER A 48 5.18 -18.79 -0.81
CA SER A 48 4.03 -18.69 -1.72
C SER A 48 3.29 -17.36 -1.52
N HIS A 49 3.11 -16.58 -2.59
CA HIS A 49 2.59 -15.21 -2.52
C HIS A 49 1.64 -14.85 -3.66
N LYS A 50 0.82 -13.81 -3.46
CA LYS A 50 -0.02 -13.23 -4.53
C LYS A 50 0.75 -12.32 -5.48
N GLY A 51 1.90 -11.82 -5.02
CA GLY A 51 2.80 -10.98 -5.80
C GLY A 51 2.33 -9.55 -6.07
N ILE A 52 1.51 -9.03 -5.16
CA ILE A 52 0.99 -7.66 -5.18
C ILE A 52 1.66 -6.89 -4.04
N ASN A 53 2.37 -5.81 -4.39
CA ASN A 53 3.05 -4.97 -3.41
C ASN A 53 2.05 -4.05 -2.72
N HIS A 54 2.15 -3.96 -1.41
CA HIS A 54 1.39 -3.07 -0.56
C HIS A 54 2.36 -2.16 0.18
N VAL A 55 2.07 -0.86 0.19
CA VAL A 55 2.83 0.14 0.92
C VAL A 55 1.88 0.88 1.83
N VAL A 56 2.27 0.99 3.10
CA VAL A 56 1.43 1.48 4.19
C VAL A 56 2.20 2.61 4.85
N TYR A 57 1.65 3.81 4.75
CA TYR A 57 2.17 5.02 5.39
C TYR A 57 1.43 5.22 6.71
N ASP A 58 2.15 5.06 7.81
CA ASP A 58 1.60 5.02 9.16
C ASP A 58 2.00 6.25 9.97
N THR A 59 1.42 6.37 11.16
CA THR A 59 1.76 7.35 12.18
C THR A 59 3.27 7.37 12.46
N GLY A 60 3.78 8.56 12.79
CA GLY A 60 5.20 8.71 13.13
C GLY A 60 6.16 8.53 11.94
N GLN A 61 5.70 8.70 10.70
CA GLN A 61 6.51 8.55 9.47
C GLN A 61 7.03 7.12 9.26
N ILE A 62 6.35 6.14 9.83
CA ILE A 62 6.68 4.73 9.61
C ILE A 62 6.13 4.31 8.25
N VAL A 63 7.01 3.80 7.40
CA VAL A 63 6.64 3.17 6.13
C VAL A 63 6.77 1.67 6.31
N PHE A 64 5.72 0.95 5.97
CA PHE A 64 5.75 -0.50 5.83
C PHE A 64 5.55 -0.85 4.36
N ALA A 65 6.38 -1.76 3.84
CA ALA A 65 6.17 -2.36 2.53
C ALA A 65 6.12 -3.87 2.66
N GLY A 66 5.16 -4.50 2.00
CA GLY A 66 4.90 -5.93 2.14
C GLY A 66 4.02 -6.49 1.04
N ILE A 67 3.71 -7.78 1.17
CA ILE A 67 2.88 -8.52 0.23
C ILE A 67 1.89 -9.41 0.98
N GLU A 68 0.88 -9.91 0.27
CA GLU A 68 0.04 -11.00 0.76
C GLU A 68 0.67 -12.36 0.43
N LEU A 69 0.82 -13.21 1.45
CA LEU A 69 1.20 -14.61 1.29
C LEU A 69 -0.04 -15.48 1.06
N ILE A 70 0.10 -16.55 0.26
CA ILE A 70 -0.98 -17.54 0.03
C ILE A 70 -1.11 -18.48 1.23
N SER A 71 0.00 -18.75 1.91
CA SER A 71 0.05 -19.54 3.13
C SER A 71 0.85 -18.75 4.17
N PRO A 72 0.48 -18.81 5.47
CA PRO A 72 1.22 -18.11 6.51
C PRO A 72 2.70 -18.51 6.46
N SER A 73 3.59 -17.54 6.70
CA SER A 73 5.02 -17.75 6.65
C SER A 73 5.43 -18.87 7.62
N GLU A 74 6.36 -19.72 7.21
CA GLU A 74 7.02 -20.66 8.13
C GLU A 74 7.67 -19.91 9.30
N GLU A 75 7.87 -20.58 10.45
CA GLU A 75 8.42 -19.99 11.70
C GLU A 75 9.78 -19.28 11.54
N ASN A 76 10.43 -19.39 10.38
CA ASN A 76 11.78 -18.87 10.11
C ASN A 76 11.85 -17.74 9.07
N SER A 77 10.74 -17.04 8.79
CA SER A 77 10.78 -15.85 7.94
C SER A 77 11.13 -14.59 8.74
N LEU A 78 11.90 -13.69 8.13
CA LEU A 78 12.18 -12.36 8.70
C LEU A 78 11.04 -11.36 8.47
N LEU A 79 10.02 -11.72 7.69
CA LEU A 79 8.90 -10.83 7.39
C LEU A 79 8.03 -10.62 8.63
N GLU A 80 7.81 -9.37 9.01
CA GLU A 80 6.86 -9.04 10.06
C GLU A 80 5.42 -9.13 9.52
N GLN A 81 4.53 -9.72 10.31
CA GLN A 81 3.11 -9.76 9.97
C GLN A 81 2.42 -8.47 10.41
N ARG A 82 1.61 -7.91 9.51
CA ARG A 82 0.79 -6.73 9.76
C ARG A 82 -0.66 -6.99 9.36
N VAL A 83 -1.57 -6.85 10.33
CA VAL A 83 -3.01 -6.97 10.11
C VAL A 83 -3.62 -5.57 10.08
N ILE A 84 -4.28 -5.22 8.98
CA ILE A 84 -4.94 -3.93 8.80
C ILE A 84 -6.43 -4.19 8.61
N HIS A 85 -7.24 -3.65 9.52
CA HIS A 85 -8.68 -3.84 9.53
C HIS A 85 -9.37 -2.48 9.45
N PHE A 86 -10.33 -2.35 8.54
CA PHE A 86 -11.07 -1.10 8.34
C PHE A 86 -12.48 -1.39 7.81
N LYS A 87 -13.43 -0.53 8.16
CA LYS A 87 -14.86 -0.68 7.84
C LYS A 87 -15.36 0.32 6.80
N LYS A 88 -14.63 1.42 6.68
CA LYS A 88 -14.96 2.54 5.82
C LYS A 88 -13.66 3.12 5.27
N TYR A 89 -13.66 3.43 3.99
CA TYR A 89 -12.47 3.93 3.32
C TYR A 89 -12.82 4.75 2.08
N ALA A 90 -12.03 5.77 1.80
CA ALA A 90 -12.00 6.39 0.48
C ALA A 90 -11.02 5.64 -0.43
N TYR A 91 -11.40 5.45 -1.68
CA TYR A 91 -10.71 4.61 -2.64
C TYR A 91 -10.64 5.28 -4.00
N CYS A 92 -9.48 5.18 -4.65
CA CYS A 92 -9.37 5.46 -6.07
C CYS A 92 -8.31 4.57 -6.71
N LYS A 93 -8.63 4.04 -7.90
CA LYS A 93 -7.68 3.35 -8.76
C LYS A 93 -7.07 4.30 -9.77
N HIS A 94 -5.74 4.39 -9.74
CA HIS A 94 -4.91 5.01 -10.76
C HIS A 94 -4.57 3.98 -11.84
N ASN A 95 -4.63 4.40 -13.10
CA ASN A 95 -4.09 3.63 -14.23
C ASN A 95 -3.20 4.59 -15.02
N GLY A 96 -1.92 4.25 -15.16
CA GLY A 96 -0.93 5.11 -15.79
C GLY A 96 0.34 5.28 -14.98
N PRO A 97 1.23 6.19 -15.40
CA PRO A 97 2.54 6.37 -14.80
C PRO A 97 2.46 6.88 -13.36
N TYR A 98 3.40 6.46 -12.51
CA TYR A 98 3.43 6.85 -11.09
C TYR A 98 3.62 8.35 -10.87
N SER A 99 4.21 9.06 -11.85
CA SER A 99 4.36 10.51 -11.83
C SER A 99 3.02 11.26 -11.77
N GLU A 100 1.91 10.58 -12.07
CA GLU A 100 0.56 11.16 -12.04
C GLU A 100 -0.26 10.79 -10.78
N LEU A 101 0.30 10.06 -9.82
CA LEU A 101 -0.41 9.65 -8.60
C LEU A 101 -0.95 10.85 -7.79
N ASP A 102 -0.26 12.01 -7.83
CA ASP A 102 -0.73 13.27 -7.22
C ASP A 102 -2.15 13.66 -7.67
N LYS A 103 -2.49 13.40 -8.94
CA LYS A 103 -3.86 13.65 -9.44
C LYS A 103 -4.88 12.73 -8.76
N THR A 104 -4.50 11.49 -8.46
CA THR A 104 -5.35 10.51 -7.79
C THR A 104 -5.51 10.84 -6.31
N TYR A 105 -4.44 11.26 -5.64
CA TYR A 105 -4.51 11.79 -4.27
C TYR A 105 -5.48 12.97 -4.14
N LYS A 106 -5.39 13.94 -5.07
CA LYS A 106 -6.30 15.09 -5.11
C LYS A 106 -7.76 14.69 -5.27
N LYS A 107 -8.06 13.68 -6.08
CA LYS A 107 -9.44 13.17 -6.23
C LYS A 107 -10.00 12.60 -4.93
N ILE A 108 -9.17 11.84 -4.19
CA ILE A 108 -9.56 11.30 -2.89
C ILE A 108 -9.79 12.46 -1.91
N GLN A 109 -8.88 13.43 -1.84
CA GLN A 109 -9.05 14.61 -0.99
C GLN A 109 -10.35 15.36 -1.31
N SER A 110 -10.67 15.57 -2.59
CA SER A 110 -11.91 16.23 -2.99
C SER A 110 -13.16 15.47 -2.56
N VAL A 111 -13.18 14.13 -2.61
CA VAL A 111 -14.35 13.36 -2.16
C VAL A 111 -14.51 13.42 -0.63
N LEU A 112 -13.40 13.45 0.11
CA LEU A 112 -13.40 13.64 1.56
C LEU A 112 -13.93 15.03 1.95
N GLU A 113 -13.43 16.08 1.29
CA GLU A 113 -13.88 17.46 1.52
C GLU A 113 -15.37 17.64 1.25
N ILE A 114 -15.89 17.07 0.14
CA ILE A 114 -17.31 17.16 -0.22
C ILE A 114 -18.20 16.39 0.76
N SER A 115 -17.73 15.26 1.29
CA SER A 115 -18.48 14.43 2.23
C SER A 115 -18.39 14.90 3.68
N GLY A 116 -17.41 15.76 4.00
CA GLY A 116 -17.12 16.17 5.37
C GLY A 116 -16.50 15.05 6.22
N GLU A 117 -15.86 14.08 5.57
CA GLU A 117 -15.23 12.93 6.22
C GLU A 117 -13.73 13.19 6.38
N ASP A 118 -13.20 12.87 7.56
CA ASP A 118 -11.76 12.87 7.81
C ASP A 118 -11.18 11.47 7.61
N HIS A 119 -9.89 11.42 7.27
CA HIS A 119 -9.17 10.15 7.17
C HIS A 119 -8.24 9.97 8.35
N GLN A 120 -8.01 8.71 8.68
CA GLN A 120 -7.04 8.26 9.67
C GLN A 120 -5.86 7.58 8.98
N LEU A 121 -4.74 7.52 9.70
CA LEU A 121 -3.63 6.66 9.30
C LEU A 121 -3.93 5.21 9.70
N PRO A 122 -3.43 4.22 8.93
CA PRO A 122 -2.56 4.40 7.78
C PRO A 122 -3.26 4.72 6.45
N ILE A 123 -2.52 5.35 5.54
CA ILE A 123 -2.85 5.42 4.10
C ILE A 123 -2.14 4.26 3.40
N MET A 124 -2.76 3.68 2.37
CA MET A 124 -2.19 2.56 1.63
C MET A 124 -2.14 2.80 0.12
N GLU A 125 -1.05 2.34 -0.50
CA GLU A 125 -0.90 2.13 -1.93
C GLU A 125 -0.76 0.63 -2.22
N ILE A 126 -1.49 0.14 -3.21
CA ILE A 126 -1.43 -1.26 -3.66
C ILE A 126 -1.08 -1.26 -5.15
N TYR A 127 0.08 -1.80 -5.48
CA TYR A 127 0.61 -1.81 -6.84
C TYR A 127 0.21 -3.11 -7.54
N GLY A 128 -0.48 -2.98 -8.66
CA GLY A 128 -0.80 -4.10 -9.54
C GLY A 128 0.45 -4.76 -10.13
N HIS A 129 0.25 -5.70 -11.04
CA HIS A 129 1.37 -6.34 -11.71
C HIS A 129 2.16 -5.35 -12.55
N TRP A 130 3.50 -5.45 -12.47
CA TRP A 130 4.40 -4.64 -13.27
C TRP A 130 4.12 -4.82 -14.76
N ASN A 131 4.16 -3.70 -15.49
CA ASN A 131 4.06 -3.66 -16.94
C ASN A 131 5.11 -2.69 -17.49
N GLU A 132 5.76 -3.06 -18.59
CA GLU A 132 6.69 -2.16 -19.29
C GLU A 132 5.97 -0.96 -19.90
N ASP A 133 4.69 -1.13 -20.26
CA ASP A 133 3.83 -0.05 -20.71
C ASP A 133 3.25 0.68 -19.48
N GLU A 134 3.84 1.83 -19.15
CA GLU A 134 3.42 2.64 -18.00
C GLU A 134 1.93 3.00 -18.01
N SER A 135 1.30 3.08 -19.18
CA SER A 135 -0.14 3.37 -19.29
C SER A 135 -1.04 2.25 -18.72
N LYS A 136 -0.46 1.06 -18.53
CA LYS A 136 -1.11 -0.13 -17.97
C LYS A 136 -0.73 -0.41 -16.53
N LEU A 137 0.13 0.41 -15.93
CA LEU A 137 0.43 0.29 -14.50
C LEU A 137 -0.82 0.65 -13.71
N GLU A 138 -1.09 -0.15 -12.68
CA GLU A 138 -2.25 0.03 -11.82
C GLU A 138 -1.80 0.31 -10.39
N THR A 139 -2.42 1.29 -9.74
CA THR A 139 -2.21 1.57 -8.32
C THR A 139 -3.53 1.88 -7.66
N GLU A 140 -3.89 1.11 -6.64
CA GLU A 140 -5.04 1.40 -5.79
C GLU A 140 -4.58 2.21 -4.58
N ILE A 141 -5.28 3.30 -4.29
CA ILE A 141 -5.00 4.17 -3.15
C ILE A 141 -6.18 4.11 -2.19
N ILE A 142 -5.90 3.87 -0.91
CA ILE A 142 -6.89 3.71 0.15
C ILE A 142 -6.58 4.67 1.31
N TYR A 143 -7.58 5.47 1.68
CA TYR A 143 -7.57 6.31 2.88
C TYR A 143 -8.59 5.71 3.86
N ILE A 144 -8.14 5.25 5.02
CA ILE A 144 -9.01 4.67 6.04
C ILE A 144 -9.81 5.79 6.71
N LEU A 145 -11.11 5.58 6.91
CA LEU A 145 -12.02 6.54 7.56
C LEU A 145 -12.52 5.97 8.89
N GLU A 146 -13.12 6.83 9.73
CA GLU A 146 -13.79 6.47 10.99
C GLU A 146 -15.05 5.61 10.81
#